data_AF-A0A6G8TUU4-F1
#
_entry.id   AF-A0A6G8TUU4-F1
#
_cell.length_a   1.000
_cell.length_b   1.000
_cell.length_c   1.000
_cell.angle_alpha   90.00
_cell.angle_beta   90.00
_cell.angle_gamma   90.00
#
_symmetry.space_group_name_H-M   'P 1'
#
loop_
_entity.id
_entity.type
_entity.pdbx_description
1 polymer ?
#
loop_
_entity_poly.entity_id
_entity_poly.type
_entity_poly.pdbx_seq_one_letter_code
_entity_poly.pdbx_strand_id
1 'polypeptide(L)'
;MFEVTVAPAQHVLDCAPARDPRAYAALVREIGEDGAGEVRAVFWSETCARLQLFRALSREPHAARMAREAHSLKSAAGTFGYARLAALALRLETSAETLRGTELCELLDLMEAAYAAARSQEPQG
;
A
#
# COMPACT_ATOMS: atom_id res chain seq x y z
N MET A 1 3.57 -10.10 -30.75
CA MET A 1 4.76 -9.93 -29.88
C MET A 1 4.54 -8.65 -29.11
N PHE A 2 3.98 -8.73 -27.90
CA PHE A 2 3.75 -7.56 -27.04
C PHE A 2 4.85 -7.55 -25.99
N GLU A 3 5.92 -6.81 -26.25
CA GLU A 3 6.86 -6.43 -25.19
C GLU A 3 6.24 -5.25 -24.45
N VAL A 4 5.60 -5.54 -23.33
CA VAL A 4 5.23 -4.52 -22.35
C VAL A 4 6.48 -4.25 -21.53
N THR A 5 7.24 -3.21 -21.90
CA THR A 5 8.38 -2.70 -21.14
C THR A 5 7.87 -1.99 -19.88
N VAL A 6 7.53 -2.73 -18.83
CA VAL A 6 7.23 -2.16 -17.49
C VAL A 6 8.53 -2.07 -16.70
N ALA A 7 9.38 -1.08 -16.98
CA ALA A 7 10.63 -0.89 -16.22
C ALA A 7 11.11 0.54 -15.94
N PRO A 8 10.37 1.66 -16.21
CA PRO A 8 10.73 2.95 -15.63
C PRO A 8 9.89 3.35 -14.41
N ALA A 9 8.72 2.76 -14.19
CA ALA A 9 7.79 3.22 -13.14
C ALA A 9 8.25 2.86 -11.71
N GLN A 10 8.93 1.73 -11.53
CA GLN A 10 9.33 1.22 -10.20
C GLN A 10 10.39 2.12 -9.53
N HIS A 11 11.43 2.54 -10.27
CA HIS A 11 12.47 3.44 -9.75
C HIS A 11 11.96 4.84 -9.39
N VAL A 12 10.93 5.34 -10.09
CA VAL A 12 10.33 6.64 -9.80
C VAL A 12 9.56 6.60 -8.48
N LEU A 13 8.91 5.47 -8.17
CA LEU A 13 8.15 5.27 -6.93
C LEU A 13 9.03 5.13 -5.68
N ASP A 14 10.28 4.67 -5.84
CA ASP A 14 11.24 4.58 -4.74
C ASP A 14 11.86 5.92 -4.36
N CYS A 15 11.89 6.88 -5.29
CA CYS A 15 12.39 8.25 -5.08
C CYS A 15 11.25 9.26 -4.78
N ALA A 16 10.01 8.91 -5.13
CA ALA A 16 8.84 9.74 -4.86
C ALA A 16 8.53 9.80 -3.35
N PRO A 17 7.99 10.93 -2.86
CA PRO A 17 7.53 11.02 -1.48
C PRO A 17 6.48 9.93 -1.20
N ALA A 18 6.55 9.31 -0.03
CA ALA A 18 5.65 8.25 0.38
C ALA A 18 4.17 8.71 0.44
N ARG A 19 3.94 10.03 0.55
CA ARG A 19 2.63 10.68 0.61
C ARG A 19 2.51 11.83 -0.39
N ASP A 20 1.39 11.90 -1.10
CA ASP A 20 0.90 13.11 -1.77
C ASP A 20 -0.06 13.87 -0.84
N PRO A 21 0.34 15.04 -0.31
CA PRO A 21 -0.51 15.82 0.60
C PRO A 21 -1.79 16.36 -0.06
N ARG A 22 -1.87 16.43 -1.40
CA ARG A 22 -3.05 16.96 -2.11
C ARG A 22 -4.23 15.98 -2.06
N ALA A 23 -3.96 14.68 -2.05
CA ALA A 23 -5.01 13.66 -1.95
C ALA A 23 -5.75 13.74 -0.62
N TYR A 24 -5.01 13.81 0.50
CA TYR A 24 -5.62 14.01 1.82
C TYR A 24 -6.37 15.34 1.91
N ALA A 25 -5.81 16.43 1.37
CA ALA A 25 -6.51 17.72 1.34
C ALA A 25 -7.83 17.68 0.53
N ALA A 26 -7.89 16.89 -0.54
CA ALA A 26 -9.13 16.68 -1.30
C ALA A 26 -10.18 15.95 -0.45
N LEU A 27 -9.78 14.90 0.28
CA LEU A 27 -10.67 14.19 1.21
C LEU A 27 -11.19 15.11 2.32
N VAL A 28 -10.31 15.91 2.94
CA VAL A 28 -10.69 16.91 3.96
C VAL A 28 -11.72 17.90 3.42
N ARG A 29 -11.61 18.32 2.15
CA ARG A 29 -12.60 19.21 1.52
C ARG A 29 -13.97 18.55 1.31
N GLU A 30 -14.01 17.23 1.19
CA GLU A 30 -15.24 16.46 0.95
C GLU A 30 -15.97 16.12 2.25
N ILE A 31 -15.24 15.66 3.27
CA ILE A 31 -15.83 15.10 4.50
C ILE A 31 -15.44 15.84 5.79
N GLY A 32 -14.67 16.93 5.69
CA GLY A 32 -14.15 17.69 6.83
C GLY A 32 -12.87 17.08 7.43
N GLU A 33 -12.12 17.88 8.21
CA GLU A 33 -10.86 17.43 8.82
C GLU A 33 -11.09 16.31 9.85
N ASP A 34 -12.12 16.44 10.69
CA ASP A 34 -12.44 15.43 11.71
C ASP A 34 -12.78 14.09 11.07
N GLY A 35 -13.67 14.09 10.07
CA GLY A 35 -14.04 12.90 9.32
C GLY A 35 -12.85 12.28 8.57
N ALA A 36 -12.04 13.09 7.89
CA ALA A 36 -10.84 12.62 7.21
C ALA A 36 -9.81 12.03 8.20
N GLY A 37 -9.67 12.63 9.38
CA GLY A 37 -8.83 12.15 10.46
C GLY A 37 -9.28 10.79 11.00
N GLU A 38 -10.57 10.62 11.25
CA GLU A 38 -11.16 9.37 11.72
C GLU A 38 -10.97 8.23 10.71
N VAL A 39 -11.32 8.45 9.43
CA VAL A 39 -11.18 7.42 8.40
C VAL A 39 -9.71 7.09 8.16
N ARG A 40 -8.79 8.07 8.25
CA ARG A 40 -7.35 7.82 8.19
C ARG A 40 -6.83 7.01 9.38
N ALA A 41 -7.35 7.24 10.58
CA ALA A 41 -6.99 6.45 11.76
C ALA A 41 -7.42 4.98 11.60
N VAL A 42 -8.62 4.74 11.07
CA VAL A 42 -9.11 3.39 10.72
C VAL A 42 -8.23 2.77 9.64
N PHE A 43 -7.89 3.51 8.59
CA PHE A 43 -6.97 3.03 7.55
C PHE A 43 -5.64 2.54 8.14
N TRP A 44 -5.07 3.27 9.11
CA TRP A 44 -3.81 2.89 9.73
C TRP A 44 -3.89 1.62 10.54
N SER A 45 -4.96 1.42 11.31
CA SER A 45 -5.16 0.22 12.12
C SER A 45 -5.43 -1.00 11.24
N GLU A 46 -6.30 -0.87 10.24
CA GLU A 46 -6.61 -1.93 9.28
C GLU A 46 -5.39 -2.34 8.46
N THR A 47 -4.61 -1.38 7.99
CA THR A 47 -3.41 -1.67 7.20
C THR A 47 -2.36 -2.41 8.03
N CYS A 48 -2.17 -2.01 9.29
CA CYS A 48 -1.27 -2.72 10.21
C CYS A 48 -1.71 -4.18 10.40
N ALA A 49 -3.00 -4.41 10.68
CA ALA A 49 -3.55 -5.76 10.82
C ALA A 49 -3.42 -6.59 9.53
N ARG A 50 -3.62 -5.97 8.36
CA ARG A 50 -3.49 -6.62 7.05
C ARG A 50 -2.03 -7.03 6.76
N LEU A 51 -1.04 -6.19 7.08
CA LEU A 51 0.37 -6.54 6.91
C LEU A 51 0.78 -7.71 7.82
N GLN A 52 0.32 -7.71 9.08
CA GLN A 52 0.53 -8.85 9.99
C GLN A 52 -0.12 -10.14 9.47
N LEU A 53 -1.33 -10.03 8.89
CA LEU A 53 -2.00 -11.15 8.26
C LEU A 53 -1.19 -11.70 7.08
N PHE A 54 -0.62 -10.86 6.21
CA PHE A 54 0.22 -11.35 5.12
C PHE A 54 1.46 -12.09 5.60
N ARG A 55 2.07 -11.68 6.73
CA ARG A 55 3.19 -12.40 7.35
C ARG A 55 2.80 -13.76 7.92
N ALA A 56 1.60 -13.86 8.46
CA ALA A 56 1.10 -15.09 9.08
C ALA A 56 0.64 -16.14 8.06
N LEU A 57 0.25 -15.72 6.85
CA LEU A 57 -0.23 -16.63 5.82
C LEU A 57 0.95 -17.23 5.03
N SER A 58 0.91 -18.56 4.85
CA SER A 58 1.72 -19.23 3.83
C SER A 58 1.15 -18.96 2.43
N ARG A 59 2.01 -18.69 1.44
CA ARG A 59 1.61 -18.30 0.07
C ARG A 59 0.57 -19.24 -0.55
N GLU A 60 0.77 -20.54 -0.44
CA GLU A 60 -0.25 -21.54 -0.73
C GLU A 60 -0.93 -21.98 0.56
N PRO A 61 -2.28 -22.07 0.62
CA PRO A 61 -3.31 -21.89 -0.41
C PRO A 61 -3.91 -20.46 -0.47
N HIS A 62 -3.16 -19.42 -0.09
CA HIS A 62 -3.71 -18.09 0.20
C HIS A 62 -3.47 -17.01 -0.86
N ALA A 63 -2.77 -17.31 -1.96
CA ALA A 63 -2.45 -16.34 -3.02
C ALA A 63 -3.67 -15.50 -3.50
N ALA A 64 -4.80 -16.15 -3.78
CA ALA A 64 -6.02 -15.44 -4.20
C ALA A 64 -6.60 -14.51 -3.13
N ARG A 65 -6.45 -14.87 -1.84
CA ARG A 65 -6.85 -14.00 -0.72
C ARG A 65 -5.89 -12.81 -0.63
N MET A 66 -4.58 -13.06 -0.71
CA MET A 66 -3.57 -12.02 -0.65
C MET A 66 -3.75 -10.99 -1.77
N ALA A 67 -4.04 -11.44 -3.00
CA ALA A 67 -4.31 -10.55 -4.12
C ALA A 67 -5.52 -9.63 -3.88
N ARG A 68 -6.62 -10.17 -3.33
CA ARG A 68 -7.81 -9.37 -2.99
C ARG A 68 -7.55 -8.35 -1.88
N GLU A 69 -6.90 -8.76 -0.81
CA GLU A 69 -6.53 -7.85 0.29
C GLU A 69 -5.58 -6.75 -0.19
N ALA A 70 -4.64 -7.09 -1.09
CA ALA A 70 -3.73 -6.15 -1.71
C ALA A 70 -4.48 -5.17 -2.64
N HIS A 71 -5.48 -5.64 -3.39
CA HIS A 71 -6.36 -4.78 -4.20
C HIS A 71 -7.08 -3.73 -3.34
N SER A 72 -7.69 -4.16 -2.22
CA SER A 72 -8.36 -3.25 -1.29
C SER A 72 -7.37 -2.25 -0.67
N LEU A 73 -6.18 -2.71 -0.28
CA LEU A 73 -5.13 -1.85 0.26
C LEU A 73 -4.66 -0.79 -0.75
N LYS A 74 -4.45 -1.19 -2.01
CA LYS A 74 -4.05 -0.28 -3.09
C LYS A 74 -5.04 0.87 -3.23
N SER A 75 -6.33 0.56 -3.32
CA SER A 75 -7.38 1.58 -3.48
C SER A 75 -7.45 2.52 -2.28
N ALA A 76 -7.44 1.97 -1.06
CA ALA A 76 -7.48 2.77 0.16
C ALA A 76 -6.25 3.68 0.30
N ALA A 77 -5.05 3.13 0.06
CA ALA A 77 -3.80 3.90 0.08
C ALA A 77 -3.81 5.02 -0.97
N GLY A 78 -4.40 4.78 -2.14
CA GLY A 78 -4.59 5.78 -3.19
C GLY A 78 -5.44 6.97 -2.74
N THR A 79 -6.55 6.72 -2.03
CA THR A 79 -7.44 7.78 -1.51
C THR A 79 -6.72 8.77 -0.60
N PHE A 80 -5.82 8.30 0.25
CA PHE A 80 -5.05 9.16 1.17
C PHE A 80 -3.75 9.71 0.57
N GLY A 81 -3.40 9.31 -0.65
CA GLY A 81 -2.17 9.74 -1.32
C GLY A 81 -0.92 8.95 -0.92
N TYR A 82 -1.04 7.78 -0.28
CA TYR A 82 0.12 6.94 0.07
C TYR A 82 0.65 6.17 -1.15
N ALA A 83 1.16 6.90 -2.13
CA ALA A 83 1.47 6.41 -3.47
C ALA A 83 2.44 5.21 -3.48
N ARG A 84 3.48 5.25 -2.63
CA ARG A 84 4.45 4.15 -2.52
C ARG A 84 3.81 2.87 -1.99
N LEU A 85 2.98 2.99 -0.95
CA LEU A 85 2.25 1.85 -0.39
C LEU A 85 1.23 1.29 -1.40
N ALA A 86 0.52 2.16 -2.11
CA ALA A 86 -0.42 1.76 -3.16
C ALA A 86 0.28 0.97 -4.28
N ALA A 87 1.47 1.42 -4.71
CA ALA A 87 2.22 0.74 -5.75
C ALA A 87 2.78 -0.63 -5.30
N LEU A 88 3.26 -0.75 -4.07
CA LEU A 88 3.70 -2.03 -3.51
C LEU A 88 2.51 -2.99 -3.34
N ALA A 89 1.35 -2.49 -2.93
CA ALA A 89 0.11 -3.27 -2.88
C ALA A 89 -0.31 -3.77 -4.28
N LEU A 90 -0.20 -2.94 -5.33
CA LEU A 90 -0.43 -3.38 -6.71
C LEU A 90 0.57 -4.47 -7.15
N ARG A 91 1.83 -4.35 -6.75
CA ARG A 91 2.84 -5.38 -7.03
C ARG A 91 2.46 -6.69 -6.34
N LEU A 92 2.03 -6.67 -5.08
CA LEU A 92 1.54 -7.86 -4.39
C LEU A 92 0.29 -8.44 -5.06
N GLU A 93 -0.67 -7.59 -5.42
CA GLU A 93 -1.92 -7.97 -6.11
C GLU A 93 -1.64 -8.76 -7.40
N THR A 94 -0.70 -8.31 -8.22
CA THR A 94 -0.42 -8.87 -9.54
C THR A 94 0.57 -10.04 -9.53
N SER A 95 1.32 -10.23 -8.44
CA SER A 95 2.36 -11.26 -8.36
C SER A 95 2.16 -12.28 -7.23
N ALA A 96 1.06 -12.21 -6.48
CA ALA A 96 0.75 -13.12 -5.37
C ALA A 96 0.82 -14.62 -5.74
N GLU A 97 0.46 -14.99 -6.98
CA GLU A 97 0.50 -16.37 -7.45
C GLU A 97 1.91 -16.85 -7.85
N THR A 98 2.82 -15.94 -8.19
CA THR A 98 4.12 -16.28 -8.78
C THR A 98 5.31 -15.99 -7.84
N LEU A 99 5.18 -15.03 -6.91
CA LEU A 99 6.24 -14.63 -5.96
C LEU A 99 6.72 -15.76 -5.08
N ARG A 100 8.00 -16.16 -5.15
CA ARG A 100 8.59 -17.13 -4.22
C ARG A 100 8.55 -16.63 -2.78
N GLY A 101 8.64 -17.54 -1.80
CA GLY A 101 8.54 -17.17 -0.37
C GLY A 101 9.51 -16.07 0.06
N THR A 102 10.75 -16.08 -0.44
CA THR A 102 11.73 -15.01 -0.17
C THR A 102 11.33 -13.68 -0.81
N GLU A 103 10.88 -13.70 -2.06
CA GLU A 103 10.43 -12.50 -2.79
C GLU A 103 9.17 -11.89 -2.17
N LEU A 104 8.30 -12.74 -1.62
CA LEU A 104 7.14 -12.31 -0.84
C LEU A 104 7.58 -11.63 0.46
N CYS A 105 8.49 -12.24 1.23
CA CYS A 105 9.02 -11.62 2.46
C CYS A 105 9.66 -10.25 2.19
N GLU A 106 10.50 -10.14 1.16
CA GLU A 106 11.12 -8.88 0.76
C GLU A 106 10.07 -7.82 0.36
N LEU A 107 9.02 -8.23 -0.36
CA LEU A 107 7.94 -7.32 -0.72
C LEU A 107 7.17 -6.83 0.52
N LEU A 108 6.92 -7.71 1.49
CA LEU A 108 6.27 -7.34 2.75
C LEU A 108 7.16 -6.41 3.60
N ASP A 109 8.48 -6.63 3.63
CA ASP A 109 9.44 -5.71 4.28
C ASP A 109 9.35 -4.31 3.67
N LEU A 110 9.29 -4.22 2.33
CA LEU A 110 9.14 -2.95 1.62
C LEU A 110 7.79 -2.27 1.93
N MET A 111 6.70 -3.04 2.01
CA MET A 111 5.38 -2.51 2.36
C MET A 111 5.34 -1.95 3.78
N GLU A 112 5.94 -2.64 4.75
CA GLU A 112 6.06 -2.18 6.13
C GLU A 112 6.92 -0.90 6.23
N ALA A 113 8.03 -0.85 5.50
CA ALA A 113 8.86 0.36 5.44
C ALA A 113 8.11 1.55 4.82
N ALA A 114 7.33 1.32 3.74
CA ALA A 114 6.51 2.37 3.12
C ALA A 114 5.40 2.85 4.06
N TYR A 115 4.74 1.94 4.78
CA TYR A 115 3.75 2.26 5.81
C TYR A 115 4.36 3.12 6.93
N ALA A 116 5.50 2.71 7.48
CA ALA A 116 6.18 3.43 8.55
C ALA A 116 6.64 4.83 8.09
N ALA A 117 7.20 4.93 6.89
CA ALA A 117 7.61 6.20 6.29
C ALA A 117 6.40 7.14 6.11
N ALA A 118 5.31 6.66 5.54
CA ALA A 118 4.09 7.46 5.37
C ALA A 118 3.52 7.95 6.71
N ARG A 119 3.49 7.07 7.72
CA ARG A 119 3.03 7.42 9.08
C ARG A 119 3.93 8.47 9.75
N SER A 120 5.24 8.44 9.52
CA SER A 120 6.19 9.44 10.04
C SER A 120 6.06 10.81 9.37
N GLN A 121 5.49 10.86 8.16
CA GLN A 121 5.26 12.08 7.38
C GLN A 121 3.89 12.71 7.69
N GLU A 122 3.05 12.03 8.47
CA GLU A 122 1.82 12.63 8.95
C GLU A 122 2.15 13.80 9.89
N PRO A 123 1.51 14.97 9.70
CA PRO A 123 1.66 16.06 10.64
C PRO A 123 1.23 15.58 12.02
N GLN A 124 2.04 15.89 13.04
CA GLN A 124 1.67 15.72 14.43
C GLN A 124 0.55 16.75 14.70
N GLY A 125 -0.69 16.29 14.59
CA GLY A 125 -1.88 17.01 15.05
C GLY A 125 -2.07 16.81 16.53
#